data_AF-A0A8J7UUJ1-F1
#
_entry.id   AF-A0A8J7UUJ1-F1
#
_cell.length_a   1.000
_cell.length_b   1.000
_cell.length_c   1.000
_cell.angle_alpha   90.00
_cell.angle_beta   90.00
_cell.angle_gamma   90.00
#
_symmetry.space_group_name_H-M   'P 1'
#
loop_
_entity.id
_entity.type
_entity.pdbx_description
1 polymer ?
#
loop_
_entity_poly.entity_id
_entity_poly.type
_entity_poly.pdbx_seq_one_letter_code
_entity_poly.pdbx_strand_id
1 'polypeptide(L)'
;MQKKSDGFFVYPPNLHVLDLASMVGMYRSRGEPRRALSGEYFACTVTKKLVKEAKHWFGLYYSQPAWDNMLTKDSSGYPLTEVEFNIMGMAVYPPDDNNHRSFIESHSGTVPQLSFLIVNDLRQFGFLQEDENGNIAITSNGKKALEGFARRAFERSFVPEMLTVYRGQHARPSIEKAEKKETVQTRLF
;
A
#
# COMPACT_ATOMS: atom_id res chain seq x y z
N MET A 1 -23.33 -6.93 4.17
CA MET A 1 -22.83 -5.84 5.03
C MET A 1 -21.34 -6.06 5.26
N GLN A 2 -20.46 -5.38 4.53
CA GLN A 2 -19.01 -5.48 4.79
C GLN A 2 -18.70 -4.58 5.99
N LYS A 3 -18.30 -5.18 7.13
CA LYS A 3 -17.59 -4.41 8.15
C LYS A 3 -16.30 -3.90 7.51
N LYS A 4 -16.16 -2.57 7.36
CA LYS A 4 -14.84 -1.95 7.21
C LYS A 4 -14.11 -2.21 8.53
N SER A 5 -12.99 -2.93 8.50
CA SER A 5 -12.17 -3.02 9.71
C SER A 5 -11.54 -1.65 10.00
N ASP A 6 -11.54 -1.25 11.26
CA ASP A 6 -11.14 0.09 11.70
C ASP A 6 -9.60 0.30 11.70
N GLY A 7 -8.80 -0.58 11.07
CA GLY A 7 -7.35 -0.46 11.15
C GLY A 7 -6.53 -1.45 10.33
N PHE A 8 -6.66 -1.43 9.00
CA PHE A 8 -5.63 -1.99 8.12
C PHE A 8 -4.80 -0.87 7.49
N PHE A 9 -3.56 -1.22 7.15
CA PHE A 9 -2.61 -0.25 6.60
C PHE A 9 -2.95 0.13 5.16
N VAL A 10 -3.05 1.43 4.89
CA VAL A 10 -3.32 2.01 3.56
C VAL A 10 -2.24 3.03 3.22
N TYR A 11 -1.71 2.96 2.01
CA TYR A 11 -0.76 3.97 1.52
C TYR A 11 -1.45 5.33 1.37
N PRO A 12 -0.77 6.45 1.69
CA PRO A 12 -1.34 7.78 1.48
C PRO A 12 -1.76 8.01 0.02
N PRO A 13 -2.94 8.62 -0.23
CA PRO A 13 -3.46 8.81 -1.59
C PRO A 13 -2.61 9.78 -2.43
N ASN A 14 -1.81 10.63 -1.79
CA ASN A 14 -0.93 11.61 -2.42
C ASN A 14 0.52 11.10 -2.62
N LEU A 15 0.74 9.78 -2.60
CA LEU A 15 2.05 9.15 -2.78
C LEU A 15 2.85 9.71 -3.96
N HIS A 16 2.16 9.94 -5.07
CA HIS A 16 2.70 10.39 -6.34
C HIS A 16 3.29 11.81 -6.30
N VAL A 17 2.99 12.58 -5.25
CA VAL A 17 3.48 13.94 -5.06
C VAL A 17 4.88 13.96 -4.43
N LEU A 18 5.32 12.83 -3.85
CA LEU A 18 6.65 12.70 -3.29
C LEU A 18 7.68 12.45 -4.39
N ASP A 19 8.87 13.03 -4.25
CA ASP A 19 9.99 12.71 -5.12
C ASP A 19 10.47 11.27 -4.92
N LEU A 20 11.13 10.71 -5.93
CA LEU A 20 11.54 9.31 -5.94
C LEU A 20 12.52 8.97 -4.80
N ALA A 21 13.44 9.88 -4.46
CA ALA A 21 14.43 9.62 -3.43
C ALA A 21 13.76 9.55 -2.05
N SER A 22 12.81 10.45 -1.78
CA SER A 22 11.98 10.42 -0.57
C SER A 22 11.17 9.12 -0.47
N MET A 23 10.53 8.68 -1.56
CA MET A 23 9.76 7.42 -1.57
C MET A 23 10.65 6.20 -1.29
N VAL A 24 11.80 6.09 -1.97
CA VAL A 24 12.75 4.99 -1.80
C VAL A 24 13.32 4.99 -0.37
N GLY A 25 13.70 6.16 0.14
CA GLY A 25 14.24 6.32 1.49
C GLY A 25 13.22 5.91 2.55
N MET A 26 11.99 6.42 2.46
CA MET A 26 10.90 6.07 3.38
C MET A 26 10.55 4.59 3.32
N TYR A 27 10.50 4.00 2.12
CA TYR A 27 10.24 2.57 1.93
C TYR A 27 11.31 1.69 2.61
N ARG A 28 12.60 2.04 2.43
CA ARG A 28 13.71 1.30 3.04
C ARG A 28 13.76 1.39 4.56
N SER A 29 13.33 2.51 5.14
CA SER A 29 13.29 2.72 6.60
C SER A 29 12.15 1.97 7.30
N ARG A 30 11.84 0.75 6.81
CA ARG A 30 10.63 -0.01 7.11
C ARG A 30 10.51 -0.28 8.62
N GLY A 31 9.70 0.49 9.34
CA GLY A 31 9.46 0.24 10.78
C GLY A 31 10.60 0.63 11.71
N GLU A 32 11.53 1.48 11.23
CA GLU A 32 12.58 2.06 12.08
C GLU A 32 11.97 2.99 13.15
N PRO A 33 12.40 2.89 14.42
CA PRO A 33 11.95 3.80 15.46
C PRO A 33 12.49 5.21 15.23
N ARG A 34 11.61 6.21 15.33
CA ARG A 34 11.94 7.63 15.27
C ARG A 34 11.53 8.32 16.57
N ARG A 35 12.36 9.29 16.97
CA ARG A 35 12.10 10.20 18.09
C ARG A 35 11.76 11.58 17.56
N ALA A 36 10.72 12.21 18.11
CA ALA A 36 10.40 13.59 17.82
C ALA A 36 11.49 14.51 18.41
N LEU A 37 11.76 15.62 17.74
CA LEU A 37 12.68 16.64 18.24
C LEU A 37 12.10 17.33 19.49
N SER A 38 12.95 18.05 20.22
CA SER A 38 12.49 18.80 21.39
C SER A 38 11.45 19.85 20.98
N GLY A 39 10.29 19.85 21.65
CA GLY A 39 9.17 20.74 21.33
C GLY A 39 8.20 20.21 20.27
N GLU A 40 8.51 19.08 19.62
CA GLU A 40 7.65 18.45 18.63
C GLU A 40 7.00 17.17 19.15
N TYR A 41 5.92 16.76 18.48
CA TYR A 41 5.22 15.50 18.73
C TYR A 41 4.80 14.86 17.42
N PHE A 42 4.79 13.53 17.37
CA PHE A 42 4.11 12.81 16.30
C PHE A 42 2.67 12.53 16.69
N ALA A 43 1.74 12.60 15.74
CA ALA A 43 0.38 12.10 15.92
C ALA A 43 0.28 10.68 15.38
N CYS A 44 -0.09 9.71 16.24
CA CYS A 44 -0.31 8.34 15.81
C CYS A 44 -1.55 8.26 14.92
N THR A 45 -1.41 7.75 13.70
CA THR A 45 -2.53 7.72 12.74
C THR A 45 -3.67 6.79 13.17
N VAL A 46 -3.37 5.71 13.91
CA VAL A 46 -4.39 4.76 14.38
C VAL A 46 -5.03 5.23 15.68
N THR A 47 -4.21 5.55 16.69
CA THR A 47 -4.75 5.89 18.02
C THR A 47 -5.18 7.34 18.14
N LYS A 48 -4.81 8.20 17.17
CA LYS A 48 -5.02 9.66 17.18
C LYS A 48 -4.45 10.35 18.43
N LYS A 49 -3.44 9.74 19.06
CA LYS A 49 -2.73 10.29 20.23
C LYS A 49 -1.39 10.89 19.83
N LEU A 50 -0.98 11.93 20.55
CA LEU A 50 0.38 12.47 20.46
C LEU A 50 1.38 11.53 21.13
N VAL A 51 2.53 11.30 20.49
CA VAL A 51 3.60 10.44 20.97
C VAL A 51 4.96 11.10 20.72
N LYS A 52 5.94 10.77 21.58
CA LYS A 52 7.34 11.24 21.43
C LYS A 52 8.21 10.28 20.62
N GLU A 53 7.81 9.01 20.55
CA GLU A 53 8.48 7.98 19.75
C GLU A 53 7.43 7.23 18.93
N ALA A 54 7.77 6.95 17.66
CA ALA A 54 6.90 6.25 16.73
C ALA A 54 7.72 5.49 15.69
N LYS A 55 7.12 4.48 15.07
CA LYS A 55 7.64 3.89 13.84
C LYS A 55 7.15 4.70 12.65
N HIS A 56 8.07 5.03 11.76
CA HIS A 56 7.73 5.71 10.52
C HIS A 56 7.30 4.68 9.49
N TRP A 57 6.22 5.02 8.77
CA TRP A 57 5.67 4.15 7.75
C TRP A 57 5.03 4.99 6.65
N PHE A 58 5.70 5.11 5.51
CA PHE A 58 5.26 5.88 4.34
C PHE A 58 4.50 7.18 4.67
N GLY A 59 5.16 8.13 5.35
CA GLY A 59 4.56 9.42 5.70
C GLY A 59 3.54 9.40 6.85
N LEU A 60 3.27 8.23 7.44
CA LEU A 60 2.42 8.05 8.60
C LEU A 60 3.23 7.63 9.83
N TYR A 61 2.75 8.00 11.02
CA TYR A 61 3.37 7.65 12.29
C TYR A 61 2.51 6.66 13.06
N TYR A 62 3.12 5.57 13.51
CA TYR A 62 2.48 4.52 14.29
C TYR A 62 3.19 4.35 15.64
N SER A 63 2.43 4.22 16.73
CA SER A 63 3.00 3.76 17.99
C SER A 63 3.36 2.27 17.89
N GLN A 64 4.24 1.77 18.76
CA GLN A 64 4.60 0.34 18.80
C GLN A 64 3.36 -0.58 18.94
N PRO A 65 2.39 -0.33 19.84
CA PRO A 65 1.18 -1.16 19.89
C PRO A 65 0.33 -1.08 18.61
N ALA A 66 0.24 0.09 17.98
CA ALA A 66 -0.49 0.22 16.71
C ALA A 66 0.22 -0.54 15.58
N TRP A 67 1.55 -0.52 15.59
CA TRP A 67 2.38 -1.30 14.68
C TRP A 67 2.16 -2.81 14.85
N ASP A 68 2.16 -3.28 16.09
CA ASP A 68 1.98 -4.71 16.40
C ASP A 68 0.61 -5.22 15.92
N ASN A 69 -0.43 -4.38 16.00
CA ASN A 69 -1.74 -4.68 15.42
C ASN A 69 -1.74 -4.77 13.88
N MET A 70 -0.78 -4.10 13.22
CA MET A 70 -0.58 -4.16 11.77
C MET A 70 0.38 -5.28 11.34
N LEU A 71 0.81 -6.16 12.23
CA LEU A 71 1.51 -7.39 11.84
C LEU A 71 0.50 -8.42 11.36
N THR A 72 0.76 -9.04 10.21
CA THR A 72 -0.13 -10.09 9.70
C THR A 72 0.28 -11.43 10.31
N LYS A 73 -0.65 -12.13 10.96
CA LYS A 73 -0.40 -13.50 11.40
C LYS A 73 -0.08 -14.36 10.16
N ASP A 74 0.89 -15.27 10.28
CA ASP A 74 1.36 -16.13 9.19
C ASP A 74 2.10 -15.41 8.04
N SER A 75 2.55 -14.17 8.26
CA SER A 75 3.42 -13.41 7.32
C SER A 75 4.87 -13.27 7.81
N SER A 76 5.28 -14.07 8.80
CA SER A 76 6.61 -13.97 9.45
C SER A 76 6.93 -12.58 10.02
N GLY A 77 5.91 -11.85 10.48
CA GLY A 77 6.08 -10.50 11.03
C GLY A 77 6.19 -9.40 9.97
N TYR A 78 5.87 -9.69 8.71
CA TYR A 78 5.79 -8.68 7.66
C TYR A 78 4.45 -7.92 7.73
N PRO A 79 4.46 -6.59 7.93
CA PRO A 79 3.24 -5.81 8.07
C PRO A 79 2.64 -5.56 6.69
N LEU A 80 1.86 -6.53 6.18
CA LEU A 80 1.27 -6.43 4.85
C LEU A 80 0.36 -5.20 4.73
N THR A 81 0.52 -4.50 3.60
CA THR A 81 -0.21 -3.32 3.16
C THR A 81 -1.29 -3.68 2.13
N GLU A 82 -2.21 -2.74 1.85
CA GLU A 82 -3.21 -2.91 0.79
C GLU A 82 -2.59 -3.14 -0.60
N VAL A 83 -1.53 -2.42 -0.96
CA VAL A 83 -0.87 -2.59 -2.27
C VAL A 83 -0.20 -3.96 -2.36
N GLU A 84 0.45 -4.42 -1.29
CA GLU A 84 1.03 -5.77 -1.23
C GLU A 84 -0.07 -6.84 -1.31
N PHE A 85 -1.19 -6.63 -0.62
CA PHE A 85 -2.38 -7.49 -0.72
C PHE A 85 -2.92 -7.55 -2.15
N ASN A 86 -3.01 -6.41 -2.84
CA ASN A 86 -3.46 -6.33 -4.23
C ASN A 86 -2.50 -7.06 -5.17
N ILE A 87 -1.20 -6.83 -5.04
CA ILE A 87 -0.17 -7.50 -5.85
C ILE A 87 -0.24 -9.02 -5.65
N MET A 88 -0.26 -9.50 -4.41
CA MET A 88 -0.35 -10.94 -4.12
C MET A 88 -1.68 -11.52 -4.59
N GLY A 89 -2.79 -10.81 -4.43
CA GLY A 89 -4.09 -11.24 -4.91
C GLY A 89 -4.15 -11.38 -6.43
N MET A 90 -3.58 -10.43 -7.17
CA MET A 90 -3.45 -10.52 -8.64
C MET A 90 -2.48 -11.63 -9.07
N ALA A 91 -1.48 -11.97 -8.26
CA ALA A 91 -0.63 -13.14 -8.53
C ALA A 91 -1.35 -14.49 -8.30
N VAL A 92 -2.43 -14.52 -7.51
CA VAL A 92 -3.28 -15.72 -7.35
C VAL A 92 -4.37 -15.77 -8.43
N TYR A 93 -5.03 -14.64 -8.67
CA TYR A 93 -6.13 -14.49 -9.61
C TYR A 93 -5.80 -13.35 -10.58
N PRO A 94 -4.95 -13.62 -11.58
CA PRO A 94 -4.55 -12.61 -12.55
C PRO A 94 -5.76 -12.10 -13.35
N PRO A 95 -5.99 -10.78 -13.41
CA PRO A 95 -7.00 -10.21 -14.29
C PRO A 95 -6.67 -10.55 -15.75
N ASP A 96 -7.67 -10.98 -16.51
CA ASP A 96 -7.54 -11.37 -17.92
C ASP A 96 -6.43 -12.43 -18.15
N ASP A 97 -6.19 -13.28 -17.15
CA ASP A 97 -5.10 -14.26 -17.10
C ASP A 97 -3.69 -13.66 -17.29
N ASN A 98 -3.53 -12.35 -17.07
CA ASN A 98 -2.25 -11.65 -17.18
C ASN A 98 -1.53 -11.55 -15.83
N ASN A 99 -0.59 -12.46 -15.60
CA ASN A 99 0.29 -12.46 -14.43
C ASN A 99 1.68 -11.88 -14.71
N HIS A 100 1.87 -11.21 -15.84
CA HIS A 100 3.14 -10.60 -16.18
C HIS A 100 3.46 -9.46 -15.20
N ARG A 101 4.72 -9.36 -14.78
CA ARG A 101 5.20 -8.38 -13.81
C ARG A 101 4.79 -6.94 -14.15
N SER A 102 4.99 -6.52 -15.39
CA SER A 102 4.64 -5.15 -15.82
C SER A 102 3.14 -4.84 -15.70
N PHE A 103 2.29 -5.84 -15.89
CA PHE A 103 0.85 -5.70 -15.73
C PHE A 103 0.50 -5.56 -14.24
N ILE A 104 1.02 -6.43 -13.38
CA ILE A 104 0.79 -6.35 -11.93
C ILE A 104 1.31 -5.02 -11.36
N GLU A 105 2.49 -4.57 -11.79
CA GLU A 105 3.07 -3.32 -11.31
C GLU A 105 2.24 -2.08 -11.69
N SER A 106 1.66 -2.07 -12.90
CA SER A 106 0.82 -0.97 -13.37
C SER A 106 -0.58 -0.95 -12.75
N HIS A 107 -1.03 -2.05 -12.16
CA HIS A 107 -2.35 -2.21 -11.56
C HIS A 107 -2.32 -2.40 -10.03
N SER A 108 -1.17 -2.19 -9.39
CA SER A 108 -0.96 -2.37 -7.95
C SER A 108 -1.61 -1.28 -7.08
N GLY A 109 -2.00 -0.15 -7.68
CA GLY A 109 -2.57 1.00 -6.96
C GLY A 109 -1.52 1.97 -6.43
N THR A 110 -0.28 1.91 -6.92
CA THR A 110 0.80 2.84 -6.56
C THR A 110 1.62 3.27 -7.79
N VAL A 111 2.61 4.13 -7.59
CA VAL A 111 3.54 4.55 -8.66
C VAL A 111 4.46 3.40 -9.08
N PRO A 112 4.82 3.28 -10.38
CA PRO A 112 5.56 2.12 -10.90
C PRO A 112 6.88 1.83 -10.16
N GLN A 113 7.65 2.86 -9.82
CA GLN A 113 8.94 2.70 -9.15
C GLN A 113 8.78 2.10 -7.75
N LEU A 114 7.73 2.49 -7.01
CA LEU A 114 7.44 1.88 -5.71
C LEU A 114 6.87 0.47 -5.88
N SER A 115 6.02 0.26 -6.89
CA SER A 115 5.51 -1.07 -7.20
C SER A 115 6.64 -2.05 -7.49
N PHE A 116 7.68 -1.62 -8.22
CA PHE A 116 8.88 -2.40 -8.49
C PHE A 116 9.61 -2.80 -7.20
N LEU A 117 9.79 -1.85 -6.27
CA LEU A 117 10.39 -2.14 -4.96
C LEU A 117 9.53 -3.13 -4.16
N ILE A 118 8.21 -2.92 -4.12
CA ILE A 118 7.28 -3.80 -3.41
C ILE A 118 7.31 -5.21 -3.97
N VAL A 119 7.28 -5.37 -5.30
CA VAL A 119 7.38 -6.70 -5.93
C VAL A 119 8.70 -7.37 -5.58
N ASN A 120 9.82 -6.65 -5.59
CA ASN A 120 11.12 -7.20 -5.23
C ASN A 120 11.19 -7.63 -3.76
N ASP A 121 10.67 -6.83 -2.84
CA ASP A 121 10.58 -7.18 -1.42
C ASP A 121 9.72 -8.44 -1.25
N LEU A 122 8.51 -8.49 -1.83
CA LEU A 122 7.63 -9.65 -1.73
C LEU A 122 8.29 -10.93 -2.27
N ARG A 123 9.15 -10.81 -3.29
CA ARG A 123 10.00 -11.92 -3.77
C ARG A 123 11.09 -12.28 -2.76
N GLN A 124 11.79 -11.29 -2.21
CA GLN A 124 12.87 -11.50 -1.24
C GLN A 124 12.36 -12.16 0.07
N PHE A 125 11.16 -11.78 0.53
CA PHE A 125 10.47 -12.41 1.66
C PHE A 125 9.84 -13.77 1.30
N GLY A 126 9.97 -14.21 0.05
CA GLY A 126 9.50 -15.52 -0.42
C GLY A 126 7.99 -15.63 -0.53
N PHE A 127 7.26 -14.52 -0.66
CA PHE A 127 5.81 -14.52 -0.92
C PHE A 127 5.48 -14.68 -2.40
N LEU A 128 6.36 -14.19 -3.28
CA LEU A 128 6.23 -14.29 -4.73
C LEU A 128 7.44 -14.99 -5.34
N GLN A 129 7.22 -15.60 -6.50
CA GLN A 129 8.26 -16.09 -7.39
C GLN A 129 8.02 -15.51 -8.79
N GLU A 130 9.09 -15.28 -9.53
CA GLU A 130 9.05 -14.77 -10.90
C GLU A 130 9.79 -15.76 -11.78
N ASP A 131 9.18 -16.16 -12.90
CA ASP A 131 9.81 -17.04 -13.89
C ASP A 131 10.73 -16.27 -14.85
N GLU A 132 11.39 -16.99 -15.76
CA GLU A 132 12.29 -16.40 -16.76
C GLU A 132 11.56 -15.49 -17.77
N ASN A 133 10.24 -15.65 -17.90
CA ASN A 133 9.40 -14.86 -18.81
C ASN A 133 8.82 -13.61 -18.12
N GLY A 134 9.15 -13.36 -16.85
CA GLY A 134 8.64 -12.22 -16.08
C GLY A 134 7.22 -12.43 -15.54
N ASN A 135 6.70 -13.66 -15.52
CA ASN A 135 5.42 -13.97 -14.92
C ASN A 135 5.57 -14.18 -13.42
N ILE A 136 4.69 -13.56 -12.66
CA ILE A 136 4.66 -13.65 -11.20
C ILE A 136 3.68 -14.74 -10.78
N ALA A 137 4.13 -15.60 -9.87
CA ALA A 137 3.28 -16.55 -9.17
C ALA A 137 3.43 -16.38 -7.66
N ILE A 138 2.34 -16.64 -6.94
CA ILE A 138 2.35 -16.63 -5.48
C ILE A 138 2.87 -17.96 -4.91
N THR A 139 3.71 -17.89 -3.88
CA THR A 139 4.23 -19.08 -3.19
C THR A 139 3.22 -19.62 -2.17
N SER A 140 3.48 -20.80 -1.60
CA SER A 140 2.67 -21.32 -0.48
C SER A 140 2.73 -20.41 0.74
N ASN A 141 3.87 -19.77 1.01
CA ASN A 141 4.03 -18.79 2.07
C ASN A 141 3.23 -17.51 1.78
N GLY A 142 3.31 -17.02 0.53
CA GLY A 142 2.51 -15.88 0.08
C GLY A 142 1.01 -16.12 0.23
N LYS A 143 0.52 -17.31 -0.12
CA LYS A 143 -0.90 -17.68 0.08
C LYS A 143 -1.31 -17.63 1.56
N LYS A 144 -0.48 -18.17 2.46
CA LYS A 144 -0.75 -18.10 3.92
C LYS A 144 -0.78 -16.65 4.41
N ALA A 145 0.16 -15.82 3.94
CA ALA A 145 0.24 -14.41 4.29
C ALA A 145 -0.97 -13.62 3.77
N LEU A 146 -1.42 -13.90 2.54
CA LEU A 146 -2.62 -13.33 1.93
C LEU A 146 -3.88 -13.68 2.74
N GLU A 147 -4.04 -14.95 3.12
CA GLU A 147 -5.13 -15.40 3.99
C GLU A 147 -5.06 -14.81 5.40
N GLY A 148 -3.84 -14.65 5.93
CA GLY A 148 -3.61 -13.96 7.20
C GLY A 148 -4.07 -12.51 7.15
N PHE A 149 -3.74 -11.80 6.07
CA PHE A 149 -4.17 -10.43 5.86
C PHE A 149 -5.69 -10.36 5.71
N ALA A 150 -6.28 -11.23 4.89
CA ALA A 150 -7.72 -11.26 4.67
C ALA A 150 -8.50 -11.47 5.98
N ARG A 151 -8.07 -12.44 6.81
CA ARG A 151 -8.65 -12.69 8.13
C ARG A 151 -8.53 -11.48 9.06
N ARG A 152 -7.39 -10.78 9.04
CA ARG A 152 -7.18 -9.57 9.86
C ARG A 152 -8.00 -8.38 9.36
N ALA A 153 -7.98 -8.11 8.07
CA ALA A 153 -8.57 -6.92 7.47
C ALA A 153 -10.08 -7.05 7.22
N PHE A 154 -10.59 -8.27 7.04
CA PHE A 154 -11.98 -8.51 6.63
C PHE A 154 -12.72 -9.54 7.48
N GLU A 155 -12.08 -10.12 8.51
CA GLU A 155 -12.66 -11.17 9.36
C GLU A 155 -13.12 -12.42 8.57
N ARG A 156 -12.59 -12.65 7.36
CA ARG A 156 -12.97 -13.75 6.46
C ARG A 156 -11.82 -14.20 5.56
N SER A 157 -11.93 -15.38 4.96
CA SER A 157 -10.96 -15.91 3.99
C SER A 157 -10.89 -15.05 2.73
N PHE A 158 -9.74 -15.11 2.05
CA PHE A 158 -9.53 -14.36 0.83
C PHE A 158 -10.52 -14.77 -0.28
N VAL A 159 -11.13 -13.77 -0.92
CA VAL A 159 -11.91 -13.95 -2.16
C VAL A 159 -11.52 -12.86 -3.16
N PRO A 160 -11.51 -13.14 -4.48
CA PRO A 160 -11.05 -12.18 -5.50
C PRO A 160 -11.78 -10.83 -5.48
N GLU A 161 -13.05 -10.81 -5.06
CA GLU A 161 -13.87 -9.59 -4.94
C GLU A 161 -13.34 -8.63 -3.87
N MET A 162 -12.44 -9.07 -2.99
CA MET A 162 -11.74 -8.16 -2.07
C MET A 162 -10.81 -7.21 -2.82
N LEU A 163 -10.30 -7.60 -3.99
CA LEU A 163 -9.41 -6.77 -4.81
C LEU A 163 -10.16 -5.61 -5.45
N THR A 164 -11.46 -5.76 -5.75
CA THR A 164 -12.29 -4.70 -6.36
C THR A 164 -12.71 -3.63 -5.35
N VAL A 165 -12.86 -4.00 -4.07
CA VAL A 165 -13.12 -3.05 -2.96
C VAL A 165 -12.00 -1.99 -2.87
N TYR A 166 -10.77 -2.37 -3.23
CA TYR A 166 -9.59 -1.49 -3.23
C TYR A 166 -9.34 -0.78 -4.56
N ARG A 167 -9.83 -1.33 -5.68
CA ARG A 167 -9.86 -0.63 -6.97
C ARG A 167 -10.83 0.56 -6.99
N GLY A 168 -11.85 0.60 -6.12
CA GLY A 168 -12.91 1.62 -6.19
C GLY A 168 -12.67 2.93 -5.43
N GLN A 169 -11.79 2.98 -4.43
CA GLN A 169 -11.58 4.18 -3.58
C GLN A 169 -10.24 4.88 -3.79
N HIS A 170 -9.27 4.22 -4.45
CA HIS A 170 -7.95 4.79 -4.74
C HIS A 170 -7.55 4.76 -6.22
N ALA A 171 -8.42 4.29 -7.12
CA ALA A 171 -8.16 4.37 -8.55
C ALA A 171 -8.31 5.81 -9.06
N ARG A 172 -7.19 6.53 -8.97
CA ARG A 172 -6.94 7.86 -9.55
C ARG A 172 -7.91 8.93 -8.99
N PRO A 173 -7.45 10.08 -8.45
CA PRO A 173 -8.27 11.25 -8.65
C PRO A 173 -8.49 11.31 -10.16
N SER A 174 -9.73 11.18 -10.62
CA SER A 174 -10.06 11.73 -11.92
C SER A 174 -9.58 13.16 -11.81
N ILE A 175 -8.52 13.50 -12.55
CA ILE A 175 -8.26 14.89 -12.89
C ILE A 175 -9.51 15.22 -13.71
N GLU A 176 -10.59 15.61 -13.02
CA GLU A 176 -11.60 16.45 -13.63
C GLU A 176 -10.75 17.54 -14.23
N LYS A 177 -10.70 17.51 -15.57
CA LYS A 177 -10.07 18.54 -16.37
C LYS A 177 -10.51 19.82 -15.69
N ALA A 178 -9.54 20.55 -15.13
CA ALA A 178 -9.75 21.95 -14.86
C ALA A 178 -10.16 22.50 -16.22
N GLU A 179 -11.47 22.58 -16.46
CA GLU A 179 -12.03 23.32 -17.54
C GLU A 179 -11.37 24.67 -17.39
N LYS A 180 -10.55 25.02 -18.40
CA LYS A 180 -10.16 26.39 -18.62
C LYS A 180 -11.48 27.15 -18.61
N LYS A 181 -11.84 27.76 -17.47
CA LYS A 181 -12.62 28.97 -17.48
C LYS A 181 -11.75 29.93 -18.27
N GLU A 182 -12.05 30.00 -19.57
CA GLU A 182 -11.68 31.13 -20.40
C GLU A 182 -12.14 32.35 -19.62
N THR A 183 -11.20 32.95 -18.90
CA THR A 183 -11.33 34.30 -18.41
C THR A 183 -11.53 35.12 -19.67
N VAL A 184 -12.78 35.49 -19.94
CA VAL A 184 -13.14 36.48 -20.95
C VAL A 184 -12.23 37.67 -20.67
N GLN A 185 -11.23 37.81 -21.53
CA GLN A 185 -10.26 38.87 -21.48
C GLN A 185 -11.04 40.14 -21.82
N THR A 186 -11.40 40.90 -20.78
CA THR A 186 -11.95 42.23 -20.92
C THR A 186 -10.99 43.03 -21.78
N ARG A 187 -11.43 43.38 -23.00
CA ARG A 187 -10.69 44.28 -23.88
C ARG A 187 -10.47 45.61 -23.15
N LEU A 188 -9.21 45.90 -22.83
CA LEU A 188 -8.73 47.26 -22.70
C LEU A 188 -8.07 47.57 -24.03
N PHE A 189 -8.77 48.37 -24.83
CA PHE A 189 -8.36 49.37 -25.84
C PHE A 189 -9.55 49.60 -26.78
#